data_AF-A0A0G1VLV7-F1
#
_entry.id   AF-A0A0G1VLV7-F1
#
_cell.length_a   1.000
_cell.length_b   1.000
_cell.length_c   1.000
_cell.angle_alpha   90.00
_cell.angle_beta   90.00
_cell.angle_gamma   90.00
#
_symmetry.space_group_name_H-M   'P 1'
#
loop_
_entity.id
_entity.type
_entity.pdbx_description
1 polymer ?
#
loop_
_entity_poly.entity_id
_entity_poly.type
_entity_poly.pdbx_seq_one_letter_code
_entity_poly.pdbx_strand_id
1 'polypeptide(L)'
;MLYVYMIKSEKDGNLYTGSTNDLRRRLSEHNKGLCESTKNRIPFKLIYYESYASEKDARSREKNLKLRANALSQLKRRIKYSLI
;
A
#
# COMPACT_ATOMS: atom_id res chain seq x y z
N MET A 1 2.15 10.09 -13.37
CA MET A 1 1.92 8.67 -13.01
C MET A 1 1.47 8.61 -11.57
N LEU A 2 0.49 7.76 -11.24
CA LEU A 2 0.05 7.49 -9.88
C LEU A 2 0.35 6.05 -9.51
N TYR A 3 0.62 5.80 -8.24
CA TYR A 3 0.95 4.48 -7.72
C TYR A 3 -0.06 4.09 -6.67
N VAL A 4 -0.65 2.91 -6.79
CA VAL A 4 -1.33 2.24 -5.67
C VAL A 4 -0.31 1.29 -5.06
N TYR A 5 -0.16 1.33 -3.75
CA TYR A 5 0.89 0.60 -3.05
C TYR A 5 0.37 -0.17 -1.84
N MET A 6 1.12 -1.19 -1.46
CA MET A 6 0.93 -1.95 -0.24
C MET A 6 2.24 -2.02 0.54
N ILE A 7 2.18 -1.59 1.80
CA ILE A 7 3.29 -1.69 2.75
C ILE A 7 2.91 -2.65 3.87
N LYS A 8 3.89 -3.37 4.40
CA LYS A 8 3.75 -4.27 5.56
C LYS A 8 4.50 -3.64 6.73
N SER A 9 3.84 -3.53 7.87
CA SER A 9 4.53 -3.15 9.11
C SER A 9 5.38 -4.32 9.56
N GLU A 10 6.64 -4.07 9.89
CA GLU A 10 7.52 -5.08 10.49
C GLU A 10 7.26 -5.22 12.00
N LYS A 11 6.55 -4.26 12.61
CA LYS A 11 6.17 -4.28 14.03
C LYS A 11 4.99 -5.20 14.31
N ASP A 12 3.92 -5.12 13.50
CA ASP A 12 2.68 -5.86 13.74
C ASP A 12 2.32 -6.84 12.61
N GLY A 13 3.10 -6.89 11.53
CA GLY A 13 2.86 -7.76 10.38
C GLY A 13 1.66 -7.35 9.52
N ASN A 14 0.88 -6.36 9.93
CA ASN A 14 -0.33 -5.94 9.24
C ASN A 14 0.00 -5.07 8.02
N LEU A 15 -0.92 -5.11 7.05
CA LEU A 15 -0.79 -4.41 5.78
C LEU A 15 -1.42 -3.03 5.84
N TYR A 16 -0.95 -2.12 5.00
CA TYR A 16 -1.58 -0.84 4.71
C TYR A 16 -1.60 -0.64 3.19
N THR A 17 -2.69 -0.10 2.67
CA THR A 17 -2.86 0.19 1.24
C THR A 17 -3.19 1.67 1.06
N GLY A 18 -2.52 2.31 0.11
CA GLY A 18 -2.75 3.71 -0.24
C GLY A 18 -2.40 4.01 -1.68
N SER A 19 -2.53 5.27 -2.07
CA SER A 19 -2.06 5.77 -3.37
C SER A 19 -1.26 7.05 -3.24
N THR A 20 -0.37 7.30 -4.20
CA THR A 20 0.48 8.51 -4.25
C THR A 20 1.07 8.74 -5.63
N ASN A 21 1.43 9.98 -5.96
CA ASN A 21 2.21 10.30 -7.15
C ASN A 21 3.74 10.11 -6.96
N ASP A 22 4.20 9.96 -5.71
CA ASP A 22 5.61 9.74 -5.38
C ASP A 22 5.73 8.65 -4.29
N LEU A 23 6.04 7.43 -4.75
CA LEU A 23 6.11 6.25 -3.90
C LEU A 23 7.27 6.31 -2.90
N ARG A 24 8.42 6.88 -3.31
CA ARG A 24 9.62 6.94 -2.46
C ARG A 24 9.41 7.94 -1.33
N ARG A 25 8.90 9.13 -1.65
CA ARG A 25 8.55 10.15 -0.64
C ARG A 25 7.53 9.60 0.33
N ARG A 26 6.45 8.97 -0.16
CA ARG A 26 5.38 8.45 0.70
C ARG A 26 5.86 7.37 1.66
N LEU A 27 6.68 6.43 1.19
CA LEU A 27 7.26 5.40 2.06
C LEU A 27 8.14 6.03 3.15
N SER A 28 8.94 7.04 2.80
CA SER A 28 9.73 7.79 3.79
C SER A 28 8.83 8.51 4.80
N GLU A 29 7.72 9.11 4.40
CA GLU A 29 6.78 9.79 5.31
C GLU A 29 6.17 8.82 6.32
N HIS A 30 5.74 7.63 5.87
CA HIS A 30 5.25 6.57 6.75
C HIS A 30 6.30 6.19 7.80
N ASN A 31 7.54 5.94 7.37
CA ASN A 31 8.63 5.51 8.26
C ASN A 31 9.17 6.62 9.16
N LYS A 32 8.95 7.89 8.83
CA LYS A 32 9.23 9.04 9.70
C LYS A 32 8.10 9.33 10.69
N GLY A 33 7.01 8.56 10.68
CA GLY A 33 5.86 8.78 11.56
C GLY A 33 5.01 10.01 11.21
N LEU A 34 5.16 10.55 10.00
CA LEU A 34 4.43 11.76 9.54
C LEU A 34 2.99 11.45 9.11
N CYS A 35 2.60 10.17 9.09
CA CYS A 35 1.26 9.72 8.74
C CYS A 35 0.51 9.24 9.98
N GLU A 36 -0.48 10.02 10.42
CA GLU A 36 -1.25 9.79 11.66
C GLU A 36 -1.78 8.35 11.78
N SER A 37 -2.37 7.82 10.70
CA SER A 37 -2.96 6.49 10.67
C SER A 37 -1.95 5.33 10.78
N THR A 38 -0.66 5.59 10.56
CA THR A 38 0.38 4.55 10.50
C THR A 38 1.54 4.79 11.46
N LYS A 39 1.65 5.97 12.08
CA LYS A 39 2.81 6.37 12.89
C LYS A 39 3.14 5.39 14.01
N ASN A 40 2.13 4.77 14.62
CA ASN A 40 2.30 3.82 15.73
C ASN A 40 2.74 2.40 15.29
N ARG A 41 2.80 2.17 13.97
CA ARG A 41 3.03 0.86 13.33
C ARG A 41 4.34 0.82 12.53
N ILE A 42 5.17 1.85 12.61
CA ILE A 42 6.52 1.86 12.00
C ILE A 42 7.41 0.78 12.65
N PRO A 43 8.41 0.23 11.93
CA PRO A 43 8.76 0.53 10.53
C PRO A 43 7.92 -0.26 9.51
N PHE A 44 7.90 0.23 8.27
CA PHE A 44 7.19 -0.33 7.13
C PHE A 44 8.13 -0.69 5.98
N LYS A 45 7.86 -1.85 5.39
CA LYS A 45 8.48 -2.34 4.16
C LYS A 45 7.49 -2.27 3.01
N LEU A 46 7.93 -1.75 1.86
CA LEU A 46 7.16 -1.82 0.62
C LEU A 46 7.17 -3.24 0.07
N ILE A 47 5.99 -3.82 -0.13
CA ILE A 47 5.85 -5.21 -0.61
C ILE A 47 5.21 -5.31 -2.00
N TYR A 48 4.51 -4.27 -2.45
CA TYR A 48 3.85 -4.23 -3.74
C TYR A 48 3.52 -2.78 -4.16
N TYR A 49 3.57 -2.51 -5.46
CA TYR A 49 2.96 -1.33 -6.07
C TYR A 49 2.54 -1.60 -7.52
N GLU A 50 1.63 -0.79 -8.03
CA GLU A 50 1.18 -0.74 -9.42
C GLU A 50 1.04 0.71 -9.87
N SER A 51 1.40 0.98 -11.12
CA SER A 51 1.36 2.31 -11.72
C SER A 51 0.16 2.50 -12.64
N TYR A 52 -0.43 3.69 -12.59
CA TYR A 52 -1.58 4.11 -13.38
C TYR A 52 -1.30 5.45 -14.05
N ALA A 53 -1.64 5.55 -15.33
CA ALA A 53 -1.62 6.81 -16.06
C ALA A 53 -2.77 7.74 -15.64
N SER A 54 -3.95 7.14 -15.40
CA SER A 54 -5.18 7.84 -14.98
C SER A 54 -5.34 7.84 -13.47
N GLU A 55 -5.62 9.01 -12.90
CA GLU A 55 -5.91 9.13 -11.47
C GLU A 55 -7.21 8.43 -11.06
N LYS A 56 -8.21 8.44 -11.94
CA LYS A 56 -9.48 7.77 -11.69
C LYS A 56 -9.27 6.26 -11.55
N ASP A 57 -8.41 5.68 -12.36
CA ASP A 57 -8.11 4.25 -12.31
C ASP A 57 -7.37 3.88 -11.03
N ALA A 58 -6.37 4.68 -10.63
CA ALA A 58 -5.65 4.50 -9.38
C ALA A 58 -6.59 4.55 -8.16
N ARG A 59 -7.45 5.58 -8.07
CA ARG A 59 -8.40 5.73 -6.96
C ARG A 59 -9.46 4.63 -6.95
N SER A 60 -9.97 4.25 -8.13
CA SER A 60 -10.92 3.13 -8.27
C SER A 60 -10.29 1.83 -7.78
N ARG A 61 -9.03 1.59 -8.15
CA ARG A 61 -8.28 0.42 -7.72
C ARG A 61 -8.00 0.41 -6.22
N GLU A 62 -7.55 1.51 -5.64
CA GLU A 62 -7.33 1.64 -4.19
C GLU A 62 -8.63 1.34 -3.42
N LYS A 63 -9.75 1.93 -3.85
CA LYS A 63 -11.08 1.67 -3.26
C LYS A 63 -11.48 0.19 -3.39
N ASN A 64 -11.22 -0.41 -4.55
CA ASN A 64 -11.49 -1.82 -4.80
C ASN A 64 -10.69 -2.72 -3.84
N LEU A 65 -9.41 -2.45 -3.62
CA LEU A 65 -8.57 -3.18 -2.66
C LEU A 65 -8.99 -3.00 -1.20
N LYS A 66 -9.46 -1.80 -0.82
CA LYS A 66 -9.91 -1.50 0.55
C LYS A 66 -11.28 -2.11 0.89
N LEU A 67 -12.21 -2.13 -0.06
CA LEU A 67 -13.61 -2.50 0.20
C LEU A 67 -13.97 -3.92 -0.22
N ARG A 68 -13.27 -4.51 -1.20
CA ARG A 68 -13.65 -5.82 -1.76
C ARG A 68 -12.66 -6.89 -1.31
N ALA A 69 -13.10 -7.74 -0.39
CA ALA A 69 -12.30 -8.86 0.13
C ALA A 69 -11.73 -9.74 -1.00
N ASN A 70 -12.53 -10.06 -2.02
CA ASN A 70 -12.08 -10.86 -3.16
C ASN A 70 -10.90 -10.22 -3.91
N ALA A 71 -10.92 -8.91 -4.12
CA ALA A 71 -9.84 -8.23 -4.81
C ALA A 71 -8.54 -8.23 -3.99
N LEU A 72 -8.64 -8.02 -2.67
CA LEU A 72 -7.50 -8.11 -1.76
C LEU A 72 -6.93 -9.53 -1.72
N SER A 73 -7.79 -10.55 -1.61
CA SER A 73 -7.38 -11.97 -1.59
C SER A 73 -6.69 -12.38 -2.88
N GLN A 74 -7.19 -11.96 -4.04
CA GLN A 74 -6.54 -12.21 -5.33
C GLN A 74 -5.16 -11.56 -5.40
N LEU A 75 -5.04 -10.30 -4.95
CA LEU A 75 -3.74 -9.62 -4.90
C LEU A 75 -2.77 -10.38 -3.99
N LYS A 76 -3.19 -10.69 -2.75
CA LYS A 76 -2.37 -11.44 -1.78
C LYS A 76 -1.88 -12.77 -2.35
N ARG A 77 -2.74 -13.50 -3.07
CA ARG A 77 -2.36 -14.75 -3.75
C ARG A 77 -1.29 -14.53 -4.82
N ARG A 78 -1.41 -13.46 -5.60
CA ARG A 78 -0.42 -13.10 -6.64
C ARG A 78 0.94 -12.75 -6.03
N ILE A 79 0.96 -12.04 -4.89
CA ILE A 79 2.19 -11.59 -4.23
C ILE A 79 2.58 -12.46 -3.02
N LYS A 80 2.18 -13.74 -2.99
CA LYS A 80 2.26 -14.59 -1.79
C LYS A 80 3.67 -14.67 -1.17
N TYR A 81 4.72 -14.64 -1.99
CA TYR A 81 6.10 -14.68 -1.51
C TYR A 81 6.62 -13.33 -1.01
N SER A 82 6.01 -12.22 -1.44
CA SER A 82 6.31 -10.87 -0.94
C SER A 82 5.60 -10.55 0.37
N LEU A 83 4.63 -11.39 0.79
CA LEU A 83 3.92 -11.24 2.07
C LEU A 83 4.71 -11.81 3.26
N ILE A 84 5.78 -12.57 2.99
CA ILE A 84 6.63 -13.22 4.00
C ILE A 84 7.36 -12.14 4.80
#